data_AF-A0A8X6LT14-F1
#
_entry.id   AF-A0A8X6LT14-F1
#
_cell.length_a   1.000
_cell.length_b   1.000
_cell.length_c   1.000
_cell.angle_alpha   90.00
_cell.angle_beta   90.00
_cell.angle_gamma   90.00
#
_symmetry.space_group_name_H-M   'P 1'
#
loop_
_entity.id
_entity.type
_entity.pdbx_description
1 polymer ?
#
loop_
_entity_poly.entity_id
_entity_poly.type
_entity_poly.pdbx_seq_one_letter_code
_entity_poly.pdbx_strand_id
1 'polypeptide(L)'
;DIHPFFADISNVLYDRDHYKIALGQLNTARHLIDNVAKEYCRLLKYGDTLYRCKLLKKAALGRMATIVKRQNESLKYLEEVRQHMSRLPSIDPNTRTILICGFPNVGKSSFINKITRAEVEVQSWAFTTKSLYVGHTDYKYLKWQVIDTPGILDHPIEDRNTIEMLAITALAHLRACVIFVLDTSEQCNYSVDEQVDLFNNIKPLFLNKPTMIAANKIDVIKLSELPEEKKKKIDNLVADGYPIFEMSTLTGEGVIELKNEACERLLAHRVDIKLKGKKAAGVVNRLEVAQPQPRDDKQRLPFIPEKVFEKKQQMEADSKKRKLERELELELGADYILDLKKNYVIPDEEKYDIIPELWEGHNIADFIDPEIKEKLDKLDKEEELREAAGFYDESESEDDEEKRNISMLARKIREKKKLMRMERDRTKSISKPILPRTAKKRLRSVSRLRGEFGELGVELDSDDGAHYKDAVVGRIVRSVKRRRVDSEGRVRSSSKTPRDESGVRDLKMKLKVKSLAKMSQRNRNLNARKGEGDRVILNMKPKHLNSGKRSIGKTSRR
;
A
#
# COMPACT_ATOMS: atom_id res chain seq x y z
N ASP A 1 -9.82 1.78 38.82
CA ASP A 1 -9.66 0.33 38.56
C ASP A 1 -8.24 -0.03 38.10
N ILE A 2 -7.21 0.47 38.79
CA ILE A 2 -5.82 0.02 38.57
C ILE A 2 -5.49 -1.12 39.56
N HIS A 3 -4.46 -1.91 39.29
CA HIS A 3 -4.01 -2.98 40.19
C HIS A 3 -3.78 -2.44 41.62
N PRO A 4 -4.16 -3.19 42.69
CA PRO A 4 -4.03 -2.74 44.09
C PRO A 4 -2.65 -2.18 44.45
N PHE A 5 -1.58 -2.84 44.00
CA PHE A 5 -0.20 -2.35 44.13
C PHE A 5 -0.02 -0.88 43.69
N PHE A 6 -0.48 -0.52 42.49
CA PHE A 6 -0.33 0.85 41.99
C PHE A 6 -1.29 1.83 42.63
N ALA A 7 -2.48 1.35 43.04
CA ALA A 7 -3.45 2.16 43.76
C ALA A 7 -2.89 2.59 45.12
N ASP A 8 -2.25 1.67 45.84
CA ASP A 8 -1.67 1.94 47.16
C ASP A 8 -0.37 2.75 47.05
N ILE A 9 0.48 2.47 46.06
CA ILE A 9 1.64 3.34 45.76
C ILE A 9 1.19 4.77 45.47
N SER A 10 0.13 4.93 44.67
CA SER A 10 -0.40 6.25 44.32
C SER A 10 -1.05 6.93 45.53
N ASN A 11 -1.66 6.17 46.44
CA ASN A 11 -2.18 6.69 47.69
C ASN A 11 -1.06 7.24 48.58
N VAL A 12 0.04 6.49 48.71
CA VAL A 12 1.21 6.89 49.51
C VAL A 12 1.94 8.09 48.90
N LEU A 13 2.11 8.15 47.58
CA LEU A 13 2.88 9.19 46.91
C LEU A 13 2.11 10.49 46.67
N TYR A 14 0.82 10.40 46.35
CA TYR A 14 0.08 11.52 45.78
C TYR A 14 -1.13 11.96 46.60
N ASP A 15 -1.46 11.25 47.67
CA ASP A 15 -2.75 11.35 48.37
C ASP A 15 -3.92 11.09 47.41
N ARG A 16 -4.53 9.92 47.55
CA ARG A 16 -5.63 9.48 46.67
C ARG A 16 -6.80 10.46 46.70
N ASP A 17 -7.09 11.06 47.84
CA ASP A 17 -8.28 11.89 48.01
C ASP A 17 -8.05 13.25 47.35
N HIS A 18 -6.87 13.86 47.56
CA HIS A 18 -6.48 15.08 46.84
C HIS A 18 -6.45 14.87 45.32
N TYR A 19 -5.88 13.75 44.86
CA TYR A 19 -5.83 13.38 43.45
C TYR A 19 -7.23 13.26 42.82
N LYS A 20 -8.16 12.58 43.49
CA LYS A 20 -9.54 12.42 43.03
C LYS A 20 -10.30 13.74 43.02
N ILE A 21 -10.11 14.59 44.03
CA ILE A 21 -10.75 15.91 44.10
C ILE A 21 -10.28 16.77 42.93
N ALA A 22 -8.98 16.82 42.64
CA ALA A 22 -8.42 17.58 41.53
C ALA A 22 -9.02 17.14 40.17
N LEU A 23 -9.08 15.83 39.91
CA LEU A 23 -9.70 15.29 38.70
C LEU A 23 -11.22 15.55 38.65
N GLY A 24 -11.91 15.45 39.78
CA GLY A 24 -13.35 15.75 39.89
C GLY A 24 -13.66 17.22 39.58
N GLN A 25 -12.83 18.15 40.04
CA GLN A 25 -12.95 19.56 39.73
C GLN A 25 -12.75 19.86 38.23
N LEU A 26 -11.82 19.16 37.57
CA LEU A 26 -11.63 19.26 36.12
C LEU A 26 -12.81 18.69 35.33
N ASN A 27 -13.35 17.54 35.74
CA ASN A 27 -14.53 16.97 35.10
C ASN A 27 -15.75 17.90 35.24
N THR A 28 -15.93 18.50 36.42
CA THR A 28 -16.98 19.51 36.65
C THR A 28 -16.77 20.74 35.78
N ALA A 29 -15.53 21.24 35.67
CA ALA A 29 -15.19 22.37 34.80
C ALA A 29 -15.50 22.07 33.32
N ARG A 30 -15.19 20.86 32.83
CA ARG A 30 -15.55 20.40 31.48
C ARG A 30 -17.06 20.53 31.24
N HIS A 31 -17.87 20.00 32.15
CA HIS A 31 -19.33 20.07 32.03
C HIS A 31 -19.87 21.52 32.08
N LEU A 32 -19.29 22.39 32.90
CA LEU A 32 -19.65 23.80 32.95
C LEU A 32 -19.32 24.52 31.62
N ILE A 33 -18.15 24.26 31.04
CA ILE A 33 -17.73 24.83 29.75
C ILE A 33 -18.69 24.38 28.63
N ASP A 34 -19.04 23.09 28.59
CA ASP A 34 -19.99 22.55 27.60
C ASP A 34 -21.37 23.21 27.73
N ASN A 35 -21.85 23.42 28.96
CA ASN A 35 -23.13 24.08 29.20
C ASN A 35 -23.11 25.55 28.77
N VAL A 36 -22.04 26.28 29.10
CA VAL A 36 -21.83 27.66 28.64
C VAL A 36 -21.80 27.72 27.11
N ALA A 37 -21.11 26.79 26.46
CA ALA A 37 -21.07 26.70 25.00
C ALA A 37 -22.48 26.52 24.41
N LYS A 38 -23.24 25.54 24.92
CA LYS A 38 -24.62 25.25 24.46
C LYS A 38 -25.55 26.45 24.64
N GLU A 39 -25.51 27.10 25.81
CA GLU A 39 -26.33 28.26 26.15
C GLU A 39 -26.06 29.42 25.17
N TYR A 40 -24.78 29.78 24.98
CA TYR A 40 -24.43 30.88 24.08
C TYR A 40 -24.65 30.56 22.62
N CYS A 41 -24.42 29.32 22.18
CA CYS A 41 -24.78 28.90 20.82
C CYS A 41 -26.29 29.02 20.58
N ARG A 42 -27.13 28.74 21.58
CA ARG A 42 -28.58 28.94 21.49
C ARG A 42 -28.95 30.43 21.41
N LEU A 43 -28.32 31.27 22.25
CA LEU A 43 -28.56 32.73 22.24
C LEU A 43 -28.10 33.39 20.94
N LEU A 44 -26.99 32.91 20.35
CA LEU A 44 -26.41 33.46 19.13
C LEU A 44 -27.33 33.31 17.91
N LYS A 45 -28.25 32.32 17.91
CA LYS A 45 -29.25 32.12 16.84
C LYS A 45 -30.20 33.31 16.67
N TYR A 46 -30.39 34.11 17.74
CA TYR A 46 -31.26 35.28 17.76
C TYR A 46 -30.46 36.60 17.74
N GLY A 47 -29.22 36.56 17.25
CA GLY A 47 -28.37 37.75 17.13
C GLY A 47 -28.67 38.55 15.87
N ASP A 48 -29.30 39.72 16.02
CA ASP A 48 -29.76 40.53 14.88
C ASP A 48 -28.68 41.41 14.24
N THR A 49 -27.59 41.68 14.96
CA THR A 49 -26.49 42.55 14.49
C THR A 49 -25.13 41.92 14.76
N LEU A 50 -24.15 42.24 13.91
CA LEU A 50 -22.76 41.81 14.09
C LEU A 50 -22.20 42.22 15.46
N TYR A 51 -22.54 43.42 15.93
CA TYR A 51 -22.10 43.91 17.24
C TYR A 51 -22.64 43.04 18.38
N ARG A 52 -23.93 42.70 18.37
CA ARG A 52 -24.55 41.81 19.37
C ARG A 52 -23.93 40.42 19.36
N CYS A 53 -23.71 39.85 18.18
CA CYS A 53 -23.03 38.56 18.02
C CYS A 53 -21.58 38.58 18.56
N LYS A 54 -20.83 39.67 18.30
CA LYS A 54 -19.47 39.86 18.83
C LYS A 54 -19.45 39.90 20.36
N LEU A 55 -20.40 40.62 20.98
CA LEU A 55 -20.51 40.68 22.44
C LEU A 55 -20.83 39.32 23.06
N LEU A 56 -21.80 38.58 22.50
CA LEU A 56 -22.14 37.22 22.96
C LEU A 56 -20.93 36.28 22.85
N LYS A 57 -20.18 36.33 21.74
CA LYS A 57 -18.94 35.56 21.59
C LYS A 57 -17.92 35.92 22.67
N LYS A 58 -17.67 37.21 22.90
CA LYS A 58 -16.69 37.67 23.91
C LYS A 58 -17.10 37.24 25.32
N ALA A 59 -18.38 37.34 25.64
CA ALA A 59 -18.92 36.93 26.94
C ALA A 59 -18.82 35.41 27.14
N ALA A 60 -19.08 34.61 26.11
CA ALA A 60 -18.90 33.15 26.13
C ALA A 60 -17.46 32.75 26.44
N LEU A 61 -16.51 33.27 25.65
CA LEU A 61 -15.08 33.00 25.84
C LEU A 61 -14.58 33.50 27.20
N GLY A 62 -15.08 34.66 27.66
CA GLY A 62 -14.80 35.18 28.99
C GLY A 62 -15.28 34.24 30.11
N ARG A 63 -16.54 33.77 30.06
CA ARG A 63 -17.09 32.81 31.03
C ARG A 63 -16.29 31.50 31.04
N MET A 64 -15.91 30.99 29.87
CA MET A 64 -15.06 29.80 29.75
C MET A 64 -13.68 30.01 30.37
N ALA A 65 -13.02 31.14 30.07
CA ALA A 65 -11.71 31.47 30.61
C ALA A 65 -11.73 31.61 32.14
N THR A 66 -12.79 32.18 32.71
CA THR A 66 -12.97 32.28 34.17
C THR A 66 -13.09 30.89 34.82
N ILE A 67 -13.83 29.97 34.21
CA ILE A 67 -13.94 28.58 34.70
C ILE A 67 -12.57 27.91 34.70
N VAL A 68 -11.78 28.06 33.63
CA VAL A 68 -10.43 27.49 33.54
C VAL A 68 -9.48 28.11 34.57
N LYS A 69 -9.49 29.45 34.71
CA LYS A 69 -8.62 30.16 35.68
C LYS A 69 -8.86 29.72 37.13
N ARG A 70 -10.09 29.34 37.48
CA ARG A 70 -10.42 28.85 38.82
C ARG A 70 -9.72 27.52 39.16
N GLN A 71 -9.36 26.71 38.16
CA GLN A 71 -8.72 25.39 38.36
C GLN A 71 -7.18 25.43 38.31
N ASN A 72 -6.56 26.60 38.47
CA ASN A 72 -5.12 26.78 38.35
C ASN A 72 -4.31 25.91 39.33
N GLU A 73 -4.73 25.80 40.59
CA GLU A 73 -4.05 25.00 41.61
C GLU A 73 -4.09 23.50 41.26
N SER A 74 -5.26 22.99 40.92
CA SER A 74 -5.45 21.58 40.54
C SER A 74 -4.67 21.20 39.28
N LEU A 75 -4.55 22.11 38.31
CA LEU A 75 -3.72 21.88 37.12
C LEU A 75 -2.22 21.86 37.44
N LYS A 76 -1.75 22.74 38.34
CA LYS A 76 -0.35 22.71 38.81
C LYS A 76 -0.03 21.40 39.53
N TYR A 77 -0.87 21.02 40.49
CA TYR A 77 -0.71 19.76 41.23
C TYR A 77 -0.73 18.55 40.27
N LEU A 78 -1.68 18.46 39.34
CA LEU A 78 -1.73 17.35 38.39
C LEU A 78 -0.53 17.31 37.45
N GLU A 79 0.06 18.46 37.09
CA GLU A 79 1.29 18.51 36.30
C GLU A 79 2.50 18.02 37.11
N GLU A 80 2.63 18.40 38.37
CA GLU A 80 3.66 17.87 39.28
C GLU A 80 3.55 16.36 39.43
N VAL A 81 2.32 15.86 39.68
CA VAL A 81 2.04 14.42 39.75
C VAL A 81 2.41 13.73 38.42
N ARG A 82 2.02 14.30 37.28
CA ARG A 82 2.33 13.73 35.94
C ARG A 82 3.84 13.63 35.71
N GLN A 83 4.60 14.66 36.07
CA GLN A 83 6.06 14.67 35.94
C GLN A 83 6.71 13.61 36.83
N HIS A 84 6.24 13.45 38.07
CA HIS A 84 6.73 12.42 38.97
C HIS A 84 6.35 11.01 38.48
N MET A 85 5.09 10.78 38.09
CA MET A 85 4.60 9.49 37.58
C MET A 85 5.38 9.03 36.35
N SER A 86 5.78 9.96 35.48
CA SER A 86 6.57 9.65 34.29
C SER A 86 7.96 9.07 34.60
N ARG A 87 8.48 9.27 35.82
CA ARG A 87 9.79 8.76 36.26
C ARG A 87 9.69 7.46 37.06
N LEU A 88 8.48 7.03 37.44
CA LEU A 88 8.31 5.80 38.21
C LEU A 88 8.74 4.59 37.35
N PRO A 89 9.44 3.61 37.94
CA PRO A 89 9.84 2.42 37.22
C PRO A 89 8.62 1.58 36.83
N SER A 90 8.72 0.91 35.68
CA SER A 90 7.71 -0.05 35.26
C SER A 90 7.91 -1.38 36.00
N ILE A 91 6.95 -1.72 36.86
CA ILE A 91 6.92 -2.97 37.63
C ILE A 91 5.70 -3.77 37.20
N ASP A 92 5.85 -5.07 36.95
CA ASP A 92 4.68 -5.94 36.71
C ASP A 92 4.43 -6.80 37.95
N PRO A 93 3.36 -6.54 38.73
CA PRO A 93 3.05 -7.27 39.96
C PRO A 93 2.86 -8.78 39.80
N ASN A 94 2.55 -9.24 38.60
CA ASN A 94 2.27 -10.64 38.31
C ASN A 94 3.48 -11.41 37.77
N THR A 95 4.57 -10.72 37.43
CA THR A 95 5.79 -11.36 36.91
C THR A 95 6.66 -11.93 38.02
N ARG A 96 7.80 -12.51 37.65
CA ARG A 96 8.75 -13.12 38.58
C ARG A 96 9.61 -12.01 39.15
N THR A 97 9.47 -11.79 40.44
CA THR A 97 10.12 -10.69 41.14
C THR A 97 10.96 -11.24 42.28
N ILE A 98 12.17 -10.70 42.43
CA ILE A 98 13.01 -10.86 43.62
C ILE A 98 12.98 -9.51 44.32
N LEU A 99 12.64 -9.49 45.59
CA LEU A 99 12.57 -8.29 46.40
C LEU A 99 13.69 -8.33 47.43
N ILE A 100 14.50 -7.27 47.48
CA ILE A 100 15.63 -7.18 48.40
C ILE A 100 15.23 -6.25 49.54
N CYS A 101 15.28 -6.74 50.77
CA CYS A 101 14.90 -6.04 51.98
C CYS A 101 16.03 -6.12 53.03
N GLY A 102 16.03 -5.20 54.00
CA GLY A 102 17.04 -5.15 55.06
C GLY A 102 17.37 -3.71 55.46
N PHE A 103 18.23 -3.55 56.46
CA PHE A 103 18.65 -2.25 56.98
C PHE A 103 19.35 -1.36 55.92
N PRO A 104 19.36 -0.03 56.06
CA PRO A 104 20.25 0.83 55.26
C PRO A 104 21.71 0.36 55.33
N ASN A 105 22.50 0.64 54.29
CA ASN A 105 23.95 0.37 54.25
C ASN A 105 24.42 -1.11 54.39
N VAL A 106 23.52 -2.09 54.42
CA VAL A 106 23.88 -3.53 54.41
C VAL A 106 24.37 -4.05 53.05
N GLY A 107 24.26 -3.24 51.98
CA GLY A 107 24.73 -3.60 50.64
C GLY A 107 23.67 -4.10 49.65
N LYS A 108 22.38 -3.79 49.86
CA LYS A 108 21.28 -4.14 48.95
C LYS A 108 21.47 -3.60 47.52
N SER A 109 21.77 -2.30 47.41
CA SER A 109 21.99 -1.63 46.12
C SER A 109 23.30 -2.07 45.45
N SER A 110 24.32 -2.47 46.24
CA SER A 110 25.51 -3.11 45.68
C SER A 110 25.20 -4.49 45.10
N PHE A 111 24.34 -5.26 45.77
CA PHE A 111 23.89 -6.56 45.28
C PHE A 111 23.12 -6.44 43.96
N ILE A 112 22.15 -5.51 43.84
CA ILE A 112 21.40 -5.32 42.58
C ILE A 112 22.30 -4.93 41.41
N ASN A 113 23.30 -4.08 41.62
CA ASN A 113 24.27 -3.68 40.59
C ASN A 113 25.16 -4.84 40.14
N LYS A 114 25.44 -5.82 41.01
CA LYS A 114 26.23 -7.01 40.67
C LYS A 114 25.43 -8.04 39.87
N ILE A 115 24.12 -8.18 40.15
CA ILE A 115 23.28 -9.21 39.51
C ILE A 115 22.48 -8.71 38.31
N THR A 116 22.34 -7.40 38.15
CA THR A 116 21.60 -6.76 37.06
C THR A 116 22.47 -5.73 36.35
N ARG A 117 22.00 -5.22 35.21
CA ARG A 117 22.61 -4.06 34.53
C ARG A 117 22.07 -2.72 35.04
N ALA A 118 21.38 -2.71 36.18
CA ALA A 118 20.94 -1.45 36.77
C ALA A 118 22.14 -0.70 37.35
N GLU A 119 22.13 0.63 37.22
CA GLU A 119 23.09 1.52 37.87
C GLU A 119 22.35 2.25 39.00
N VAL A 120 22.25 1.60 40.15
CA VAL A 120 21.72 2.24 41.37
C VAL A 120 22.88 2.93 42.08
N GLU A 121 22.71 4.21 42.43
CA GLU A 121 23.73 4.95 43.18
C GLU A 121 23.95 4.32 44.57
N VAL A 122 25.20 3.98 44.88
CA VAL A 122 25.60 3.47 46.19
C VAL A 122 26.39 4.57 46.90
N GLN A 123 25.83 5.11 47.99
CA GLN A 123 26.52 6.08 48.85
C GLN A 123 26.53 5.56 50.30
N SER A 124 27.41 6.11 51.13
CA SER A 124 27.71 5.60 52.49
C SER A 124 26.76 6.09 53.58
N TRP A 125 25.88 7.06 53.30
CA TRP A 125 24.88 7.55 54.26
C TRP A 125 23.51 6.90 54.03
N ALA A 126 22.72 6.75 55.10
CA ALA A 126 21.36 6.23 55.00
C ALA A 126 20.46 7.13 54.12
N PHE A 127 19.37 6.59 53.59
CA PHE A 127 18.39 7.26 52.70
C PHE A 127 18.82 7.51 51.25
N THR A 128 19.78 6.74 50.73
CA THR A 128 20.20 6.78 49.32
C THR A 128 19.06 6.50 48.34
N THR A 129 18.20 5.53 48.63
CA THR A 129 17.08 5.15 47.75
C THR A 129 15.75 5.72 48.25
N LYS A 130 15.34 6.87 47.70
CA LYS A 130 14.03 7.49 48.00
C LYS A 130 12.85 6.85 47.26
N SER A 131 13.13 5.96 46.31
CA SER A 131 12.14 5.23 45.51
C SER A 131 12.57 3.77 45.32
N LEU A 132 11.62 2.90 44.95
CA LEU A 132 11.91 1.54 44.53
C LEU A 132 12.77 1.56 43.26
N TYR A 133 13.88 0.83 43.24
CA TYR A 133 14.68 0.63 42.04
C TYR A 133 14.41 -0.76 41.45
N VAL A 134 14.41 -0.84 40.13
CA VAL A 134 14.13 -2.10 39.41
C VAL A 134 15.31 -2.40 38.50
N GLY A 135 15.93 -3.55 38.72
CA GLY A 135 16.89 -4.16 37.83
C GLY A 135 16.27 -5.36 37.12
N HIS A 136 16.79 -5.68 35.94
CA HIS A 136 16.40 -6.88 35.20
C HIS A 136 17.58 -7.84 35.10
N THR A 137 17.29 -9.13 35.25
CA THR A 137 18.27 -10.21 35.08
C THR A 137 17.62 -11.40 34.38
N ASP A 138 18.45 -12.20 33.71
CA ASP A 138 18.01 -13.40 33.02
C ASP A 138 18.49 -14.65 33.77
N TYR A 139 17.58 -15.59 33.96
CA TYR A 139 17.88 -16.89 34.57
C TYR A 139 16.98 -17.99 33.98
N LYS A 140 17.57 -19.12 33.58
CA LYS A 140 16.89 -20.23 32.88
C LYS A 140 16.03 -19.76 31.69
N TYR A 141 16.55 -18.85 30.88
CA TYR A 141 15.86 -18.24 29.73
C TYR A 141 14.58 -17.46 30.08
N LEU A 142 14.40 -17.09 31.35
CA LEU A 142 13.29 -16.29 31.84
C LEU A 142 13.81 -14.93 32.29
N LYS A 143 13.02 -13.88 32.02
CA LYS A 143 13.25 -12.54 32.56
C LYS A 143 12.76 -12.44 34.00
N TRP A 144 13.59 -11.84 34.84
CA TRP A 144 13.33 -11.59 36.25
C TRP A 144 13.41 -10.09 36.54
N GLN A 145 12.56 -9.64 37.45
CA GLN A 145 12.61 -8.29 38.01
C GLN A 145 13.26 -8.40 39.39
N VAL A 146 14.31 -7.63 39.62
CA VAL A 146 14.93 -7.48 40.93
C VAL A 146 14.55 -6.11 41.42
N ILE A 147 13.92 -6.02 42.58
CA ILE A 147 13.45 -4.76 43.14
C ILE A 147 14.19 -4.50 44.43
N ASP A 148 14.89 -3.37 44.48
CA ASP A 148 15.51 -2.87 45.69
C ASP A 148 14.48 -2.06 46.48
N THR A 149 14.29 -2.42 47.76
CA THR A 149 13.44 -1.66 48.66
C THR A 149 14.28 -0.68 49.46
N PRO A 150 13.82 0.58 49.64
CA PRO A 150 14.38 1.47 50.62
C PRO A 150 14.49 0.76 51.98
N GLY A 151 15.60 1.00 52.69
CA GLY A 151 15.88 0.33 53.97
C GLY A 151 14.68 0.45 54.91
N ILE A 152 14.16 -0.70 55.35
CA ILE A 152 13.05 -0.76 56.29
C ILE A 152 13.60 -0.32 57.64
N LEU A 153 13.02 0.72 58.24
CA LEU A 153 13.46 1.30 59.52
C LEU A 153 12.43 1.00 60.63
N ASP A 154 12.94 1.03 61.85
CA ASP A 154 12.55 0.18 63.00
C ASP A 154 11.33 0.67 63.77
N HIS A 155 10.55 1.57 63.15
CA HIS A 155 9.39 2.15 63.79
C HIS A 155 8.16 1.23 63.63
N PRO A 156 7.24 1.26 64.62
CA PRO A 156 5.92 0.68 64.48
C PRO A 156 5.26 1.12 63.17
N ILE A 157 4.44 0.25 62.58
CA ILE A 157 3.83 0.46 61.26
C ILE A 157 3.11 1.83 61.15
N GLU A 158 2.58 2.35 62.25
CA GLU A 158 1.81 3.59 62.33
C GLU A 158 2.66 4.87 62.19
N ASP A 159 3.95 4.83 62.56
CA ASP A 159 4.85 6.00 62.58
C ASP A 159 5.84 6.02 61.39
N ARG A 160 5.57 5.22 60.36
CA ARG A 160 6.50 5.06 59.22
C ARG A 160 6.38 6.17 58.20
N ASN A 161 7.52 6.54 57.64
CA ASN A 161 7.62 7.56 56.59
C ASN A 161 7.00 7.06 55.27
N THR A 162 6.65 8.00 54.38
CA THR A 162 6.13 7.69 53.03
C THR A 162 7.02 6.73 52.24
N ILE A 163 8.34 6.85 52.40
CA ILE A 163 9.35 5.98 51.75
C ILE A 163 9.28 4.53 52.28
N GLU A 164 9.11 4.35 53.58
CA GLU A 164 9.00 3.03 54.20
C GLU A 164 7.66 2.35 53.86
N MET A 165 6.59 3.15 53.75
CA MET A 165 5.28 2.67 53.29
C MET A 165 5.32 2.15 51.85
N LEU A 166 6.19 2.67 50.98
CA LEU A 166 6.41 2.11 49.64
C LEU A 166 7.03 0.71 49.70
N ALA A 167 8.02 0.51 50.58
CA ALA A 167 8.66 -0.79 50.77
C ALA A 167 7.64 -1.83 51.29
N ILE A 168 6.79 -1.45 52.26
CA ILE A 168 5.70 -2.29 52.76
C ILE A 168 4.69 -2.60 51.65
N THR A 169 4.32 -1.60 50.84
CA THR A 169 3.37 -1.79 49.73
C THR A 169 3.90 -2.78 48.71
N ALA A 170 5.19 -2.70 48.37
CA ALA A 170 5.86 -3.68 47.53
C ALA A 170 5.88 -5.07 48.18
N LEU A 171 6.24 -5.14 49.47
CA LEU A 171 6.26 -6.36 50.26
C LEU A 171 4.88 -6.99 50.43
N ALA A 172 3.79 -6.24 50.42
CA ALA A 172 2.45 -6.78 50.55
C ALA A 172 1.94 -7.34 49.21
N HIS A 173 1.98 -6.53 48.16
CA HIS A 173 1.29 -6.82 46.90
C HIS A 173 2.08 -7.65 45.88
N LEU A 174 3.41 -7.60 45.91
CA LEU A 174 4.23 -8.28 44.91
C LEU A 174 4.37 -9.78 45.21
N ARG A 175 4.15 -10.62 44.20
CA ARG A 175 4.39 -12.07 44.29
C ARG A 175 5.87 -12.36 44.01
N ALA A 176 6.70 -12.14 45.03
CA ALA A 176 8.14 -12.18 44.92
C ALA A 176 8.78 -13.27 45.80
N CYS A 177 10.04 -13.60 45.50
CA CYS A 177 10.97 -14.15 46.49
C CYS A 177 11.56 -13.00 47.28
N VAL A 178 11.56 -13.08 48.61
CA VAL A 178 12.13 -12.04 49.47
C VAL A 178 13.54 -12.47 49.88
N ILE A 179 14.52 -11.61 49.64
CA ILE A 179 15.89 -11.75 50.14
C ILE A 179 16.08 -10.70 51.22
N PHE A 180 16.24 -11.14 52.46
CA PHE A 180 16.57 -10.27 53.57
C PHE A 180 18.09 -10.21 53.74
N VAL A 181 18.69 -9.04 53.50
CA VAL A 181 20.14 -8.84 53.59
C VAL A 181 20.50 -8.41 55.01
N LEU A 182 21.34 -9.20 55.65
CA LEU A 182 21.91 -8.97 56.98
C LEU A 182 23.41 -8.68 56.83
N ASP A 183 23.90 -7.68 57.56
CA ASP A 183 25.32 -7.36 57.65
C ASP A 183 25.91 -7.98 58.92
N THR A 184 26.75 -9.01 58.76
CA THR A 184 27.41 -9.70 59.89
C THR A 184 28.51 -8.87 60.54
N SER A 185 29.03 -7.85 59.84
CA SER A 185 30.13 -7.01 60.30
C SER A 185 29.71 -5.82 61.18
N GLU A 186 28.40 -5.55 61.25
CA GLU A 186 27.81 -4.39 61.96
C GLU A 186 28.30 -3.01 61.46
N GLN A 187 28.98 -2.96 60.31
CA GLN A 187 29.40 -1.72 59.66
C GLN A 187 28.22 -0.88 59.12
N CYS A 188 27.00 -1.44 59.11
CA CYS A 188 25.78 -0.72 58.77
C CYS A 188 25.26 0.21 59.88
N ASN A 189 25.97 0.33 61.02
CA ASN A 189 25.58 1.05 62.23
C ASN A 189 24.43 0.42 63.04
N TYR A 190 24.10 -0.84 62.73
CA TYR A 190 23.07 -1.61 63.43
C TYR A 190 23.64 -2.95 63.86
N SER A 191 23.32 -3.35 65.09
CA SER A 191 23.73 -4.63 65.63
C SER A 191 23.03 -5.79 64.91
N VAL A 192 23.63 -6.98 64.94
CA VAL A 192 22.97 -8.19 64.41
C VAL A 192 21.64 -8.45 65.12
N ASP A 193 21.52 -8.05 66.38
CA ASP A 193 20.30 -8.22 67.18
C ASP A 193 19.14 -7.37 66.64
N GLU A 194 19.37 -6.08 66.41
CA GLU A 194 18.39 -5.19 65.79
C GLU A 194 17.99 -5.67 64.38
N GLN A 195 18.95 -6.21 63.63
CA GLN A 195 18.73 -6.82 62.32
C GLN A 195 17.78 -8.03 62.37
N VAL A 196 17.94 -8.89 63.36
CA VAL A 196 17.06 -10.04 63.59
C VAL A 196 15.68 -9.61 64.10
N ASP A 197 15.61 -8.62 65.00
CA ASP A 197 14.34 -8.08 65.50
C ASP A 197 13.52 -7.44 64.38
N LEU A 198 14.16 -6.70 63.47
CA LEU A 198 13.49 -6.18 62.28
C LEU A 198 12.91 -7.31 61.44
N PHE A 199 13.68 -8.38 61.17
CA PHE A 199 13.20 -9.54 60.42
C PHE A 199 11.95 -10.15 61.07
N ASN A 200 11.95 -10.33 62.39
CA ASN A 200 10.83 -10.86 63.13
C ASN A 200 9.59 -9.96 63.05
N ASN A 201 9.78 -8.63 63.09
CA ASN A 201 8.70 -7.66 62.96
C ASN A 201 8.04 -7.68 61.57
N ILE A 202 8.81 -7.88 60.51
CA ILE A 202 8.30 -7.92 59.13
C ILE A 202 7.92 -9.32 58.64
N LYS A 203 8.27 -10.38 59.40
CA LYS A 203 7.94 -11.78 59.14
C LYS A 203 6.47 -12.02 58.71
N PRO A 204 5.46 -11.35 59.32
CA PRO A 204 4.06 -11.49 58.88
C PRO A 204 3.80 -11.07 57.43
N LEU A 205 4.58 -10.13 56.88
CA LEU A 205 4.44 -9.67 55.48
C LEU A 205 4.94 -10.69 54.46
N PHE A 206 5.70 -11.70 54.92
CA PHE A 206 6.27 -12.74 54.08
C PHE A 206 5.36 -13.96 53.89
N LEU A 207 4.14 -13.94 54.43
CA LEU A 207 3.18 -15.04 54.29
C LEU A 207 2.97 -15.40 52.80
N ASN A 208 3.12 -16.69 52.48
CA ASN A 208 3.04 -17.24 51.13
C ASN A 208 4.12 -16.74 50.14
N LYS A 209 5.27 -16.28 50.65
CA LYS A 209 6.42 -15.87 49.85
C LYS A 209 7.64 -16.70 50.25
N PRO A 210 8.40 -17.26 49.28
CA PRO A 210 9.68 -17.86 49.61
C PRO A 210 10.61 -16.75 50.11
N THR A 211 11.15 -16.94 51.30
CA THR A 211 12.03 -15.97 51.96
C THR A 211 13.37 -16.61 52.26
N MET A 212 14.44 -15.83 52.10
CA MET A 212 15.82 -16.23 52.26
C MET A 212 16.58 -15.12 52.97
N ILE A 213 17.62 -15.48 53.70
CA ILE A 213 18.48 -14.53 54.39
C ILE A 213 19.85 -14.56 53.73
N ALA A 214 20.42 -13.40 53.47
CA ALA A 214 21.72 -13.22 52.85
C ALA A 214 22.63 -12.47 53.83
N ALA A 215 23.62 -13.16 54.37
CA ALA A 215 24.66 -12.58 55.20
C ALA A 215 25.74 -11.95 54.32
N ASN A 216 25.72 -10.62 54.21
CA ASN A 216 26.64 -9.86 53.39
C ASN A 216 27.89 -9.43 54.18
N LYS A 217 28.94 -9.02 53.46
CA LYS A 217 30.25 -8.54 53.97
C LYS A 217 31.08 -9.62 54.67
N ILE A 218 31.02 -10.86 54.16
CA ILE A 218 31.85 -11.97 54.66
C ILE A 218 33.36 -11.76 54.44
N ASP A 219 33.74 -10.79 53.60
CA ASP A 219 35.12 -10.34 53.43
C ASP A 219 35.69 -9.67 54.70
N VAL A 220 34.81 -9.18 55.59
CA VAL A 220 35.17 -8.60 56.89
C VAL A 220 35.08 -9.65 57.99
N ILE A 221 33.95 -10.36 58.09
CA ILE A 221 33.74 -11.41 59.09
C ILE A 221 32.83 -12.52 58.55
N LYS A 222 33.28 -13.75 58.66
CA LYS A 222 32.51 -14.95 58.25
C LYS A 222 31.53 -15.37 59.34
N LEU A 223 30.45 -16.09 59.01
CA LEU A 223 29.54 -16.59 60.05
C LEU A 223 30.20 -17.57 61.02
N SER A 224 31.23 -18.29 60.58
CA SER A 224 31.99 -19.19 61.45
C SER A 224 32.73 -18.47 62.57
N GLU A 225 33.04 -17.19 62.40
CA GLU A 225 33.85 -16.37 63.30
C GLU A 225 32.98 -15.48 64.21
N LEU A 226 31.65 -15.49 64.03
CA LEU A 226 30.72 -14.75 64.87
C LEU A 226 30.67 -15.33 66.30
N PRO A 227 30.49 -14.49 67.33
CA PRO A 227 30.24 -14.95 68.70
C PRO A 227 29.06 -15.92 68.77
N GLU A 228 29.16 -16.94 69.64
CA GLU A 228 28.14 -17.99 69.77
C GLU A 228 26.74 -17.45 70.05
N GLU A 229 26.61 -16.34 70.78
CA GLU A 229 25.32 -15.71 71.08
C GLU A 229 24.62 -15.19 69.81
N LYS A 230 25.35 -14.48 68.95
CA LYS A 230 24.83 -13.95 67.68
C LYS A 230 24.55 -15.09 66.72
N LYS A 231 25.43 -16.08 66.68
CA LYS A 231 25.27 -17.28 65.85
C LYS A 231 23.99 -18.05 66.22
N LYS A 232 23.70 -18.24 67.51
CA LYS A 232 22.45 -18.88 67.96
C LYS A 232 21.20 -18.15 67.46
N LYS A 233 21.17 -16.81 67.45
CA LYS A 233 20.03 -16.05 66.93
C LYS A 233 19.84 -16.25 65.43
N ILE A 234 20.94 -16.29 64.69
CA ILE A 234 20.94 -16.56 63.26
C ILE A 234 20.50 -18.01 62.98
N ASP A 235 21.00 -18.99 63.75
CA ASP A 235 20.64 -20.40 63.65
C ASP A 235 19.14 -20.62 63.97
N ASN A 236 18.55 -19.85 64.88
CA ASN A 236 17.11 -19.89 65.13
C ASN A 236 16.30 -19.51 63.87
N LEU A 237 16.77 -18.57 63.05
CA LEU A 237 16.11 -18.23 61.78
C LEU A 237 16.21 -19.37 60.76
N VAL A 238 17.31 -20.13 60.77
CA VAL A 238 17.46 -21.34 59.96
C VAL A 238 16.49 -22.43 60.44
N ALA A 239 16.36 -22.61 61.75
CA ALA A 239 15.42 -23.56 62.35
C ALA A 239 13.95 -23.23 62.01
N ASP A 240 13.63 -21.94 61.88
CA ASP A 240 12.34 -21.44 61.42
C ASP A 240 12.06 -21.69 59.92
N GLY A 241 13.03 -22.26 59.18
CA GLY A 241 12.89 -22.64 57.78
C GLY A 241 13.39 -21.59 56.78
N TYR A 242 14.12 -20.57 57.23
CA TYR A 242 14.71 -19.55 56.36
C TYR A 242 16.19 -19.87 56.09
N PRO A 243 16.57 -20.29 54.88
CA PRO A 243 17.96 -20.62 54.58
C PRO A 243 18.83 -19.36 54.61
N ILE A 244 20.08 -19.53 55.04
CA ILE A 244 21.07 -18.47 55.12
C ILE A 244 22.16 -18.74 54.10
N PHE A 245 22.54 -17.69 53.36
CA PHE A 245 23.62 -17.71 52.40
C PHE A 245 24.65 -16.65 52.73
N GLU A 246 25.91 -17.05 52.76
CA GLU A 246 27.04 -16.15 52.84
C GLU A 246 27.29 -15.49 51.49
N MET A 247 27.48 -14.17 51.47
CA MET A 247 27.88 -13.44 50.27
C MET A 247 28.79 -12.26 50.58
N SER A 248 29.61 -11.86 49.60
CA SER A 248 30.28 -10.57 49.61
C SER A 248 30.03 -9.85 48.30
N THR A 249 29.41 -8.67 48.38
CA THR A 249 29.28 -7.78 47.22
C THR A 249 30.61 -7.18 46.76
N LEU A 250 31.65 -7.22 47.60
CA LEU A 250 32.99 -6.73 47.26
C LEU A 250 33.75 -7.75 46.41
N THR A 251 33.86 -9.00 46.90
CA THR A 251 34.59 -10.08 46.19
C THR A 251 33.75 -10.73 45.09
N GLY A 252 32.41 -10.70 45.22
CA GLY A 252 31.47 -11.39 44.34
C GLY A 252 31.16 -12.84 44.75
N GLU A 253 31.76 -13.31 45.84
CA GLU A 253 31.51 -14.65 46.40
C GLU A 253 30.06 -14.78 46.89
N GLY A 254 29.42 -15.93 46.61
CA GLY A 254 28.03 -16.24 47.03
C GLY A 254 26.91 -15.48 46.31
N VAL A 255 27.20 -14.39 45.59
CA VAL A 255 26.18 -13.51 44.95
C VAL A 255 25.35 -14.26 43.89
N ILE A 256 26.00 -15.03 43.01
CA ILE A 256 25.34 -15.75 41.93
C ILE A 256 24.55 -16.95 42.48
N GLU A 257 25.09 -17.64 43.49
CA GLU A 257 24.47 -18.80 44.12
C GLU A 257 23.16 -18.40 44.80
N LEU A 258 23.18 -17.32 45.59
CA LEU A 258 21.98 -16.75 46.20
C LEU A 258 20.92 -16.38 45.15
N LYS A 259 21.33 -15.73 44.04
CA LYS A 259 20.43 -15.38 42.94
C LYS A 259 19.77 -16.63 42.35
N ASN A 260 20.56 -17.67 42.09
CA ASN A 260 20.08 -18.89 41.46
C ASN A 260 19.08 -19.60 42.37
N GLU A 261 19.40 -19.75 43.66
CA GLU A 261 18.52 -20.39 44.65
C GLU A 261 17.21 -19.60 44.85
N ALA A 262 17.28 -18.26 44.91
CA ALA A 262 16.08 -17.41 44.97
C ALA A 262 15.18 -17.62 43.74
N CYS A 263 15.78 -17.75 42.56
CA CYS A 263 15.05 -18.07 41.34
C CYS A 263 14.41 -19.47 41.40
N GLU A 264 15.16 -20.51 41.80
CA GLU A 264 14.62 -21.88 41.89
C GLU A 264 13.45 -21.98 42.84
N ARG A 265 13.57 -21.41 44.05
CA ARG A 265 12.51 -21.44 45.07
C ARG A 265 11.24 -20.76 44.59
N LEU A 266 11.37 -19.60 43.94
CA LEU A 266 10.20 -18.92 43.37
C LEU A 266 9.60 -19.71 42.20
N LEU A 267 10.42 -20.35 41.37
CA LEU A 267 9.92 -21.19 40.28
C LEU A 267 9.14 -22.39 40.81
N ALA A 268 9.67 -23.11 41.81
CA ALA A 268 9.00 -24.24 42.44
C ALA A 268 7.62 -23.81 42.98
N HIS A 269 7.59 -22.76 43.81
CA HIS A 269 6.34 -22.23 44.38
C HIS A 269 5.34 -21.79 43.29
N ARG A 270 5.80 -21.15 42.22
CA ARG A 270 4.92 -20.72 41.11
C ARG A 270 4.41 -21.87 40.26
N VAL A 271 5.23 -22.90 40.04
CA VAL A 271 4.83 -24.11 39.33
C VAL A 271 3.75 -24.84 40.13
N ASP A 272 3.91 -24.97 41.45
CA ASP A 272 2.88 -25.57 42.32
C ASP A 272 1.54 -24.83 42.26
N ILE A 273 1.56 -23.49 42.33
CA ILE A 273 0.36 -22.67 42.15
C ILE A 273 -0.26 -22.90 40.77
N LYS A 274 0.56 -23.01 39.72
CA LYS A 274 0.10 -23.20 38.35
C LYS A 274 -0.49 -24.59 38.11
N LEU A 275 0.07 -25.62 38.74
CA LEU A 275 -0.41 -27.01 38.73
C LEU A 275 -1.75 -27.14 39.45
N LYS A 276 -1.94 -26.43 40.59
CA LYS A 276 -3.24 -26.33 41.27
C LYS A 276 -4.30 -25.63 40.40
N GLY A 277 -3.88 -24.81 39.43
CA GLY A 277 -4.76 -24.09 38.52
C GLY A 277 -5.14 -24.91 37.27
N LYS A 278 -6.26 -24.54 36.64
CA LYS A 278 -6.74 -25.18 35.39
C LYS A 278 -5.87 -24.89 34.15
N LYS A 279 -4.95 -23.93 34.23
CA LYS A 279 -4.12 -23.48 33.09
C LYS A 279 -3.01 -24.45 32.72
N ALA A 280 -2.64 -25.38 33.60
CA ALA A 280 -1.60 -26.37 33.30
C ALA A 280 -2.00 -27.29 32.12
N ALA A 281 -3.27 -27.71 32.07
CA ALA A 281 -3.79 -28.60 31.04
C ALA A 281 -3.59 -28.05 29.60
N GLY A 282 -3.75 -26.74 29.40
CA GLY A 282 -3.55 -26.11 28.08
C GLY A 282 -2.10 -26.00 27.61
N VAL A 283 -1.12 -26.41 28.43
CA VAL A 283 0.32 -26.37 28.09
C VAL A 283 0.90 -27.77 27.90
N VAL A 284 0.16 -28.83 28.26
CA VAL A 284 0.65 -30.23 28.22
C VAL A 284 1.18 -30.60 26.84
N ASN A 285 0.46 -30.26 25.76
CA ASN A 285 0.89 -30.53 24.38
C ASN A 285 2.25 -29.91 24.00
N ARG A 286 2.72 -28.89 24.73
CA ARG A 286 4.04 -28.25 24.51
C ARG A 286 5.15 -28.90 25.36
N LEU A 287 4.79 -29.60 26.42
CA LEU A 287 5.72 -30.30 27.31
C LEU A 287 5.96 -31.73 26.84
N GLU A 288 4.98 -32.34 26.17
CA GLU A 288 5.09 -33.67 25.59
C GLU A 288 6.02 -33.67 24.38
N VAL A 289 7.12 -34.40 24.48
CA VAL A 289 8.04 -34.65 23.37
C VAL A 289 7.57 -35.92 22.65
N ALA A 290 7.21 -35.79 21.38
CA ALA A 290 6.79 -36.92 20.57
C ALA A 290 7.96 -37.90 20.37
N GLN A 291 7.77 -39.15 20.81
CA GLN A 291 8.73 -40.23 20.59
C GLN A 291 8.41 -40.93 19.27
N PRO A 292 9.34 -40.98 18.30
CA PRO A 292 9.11 -41.63 17.03
C PRO A 292 8.91 -43.14 17.23
N GLN A 293 7.80 -43.68 16.76
CA GLN A 293 7.59 -45.13 16.73
C GLN A 293 8.32 -45.75 15.53
N PRO A 294 9.07 -46.86 15.73
CA PRO A 294 9.77 -47.53 14.64
C PRO A 294 8.74 -48.08 13.64
N ARG A 295 8.79 -47.58 12.40
CA ARG A 295 7.86 -47.97 11.32
C ARG A 295 8.50 -48.96 10.34
N ASP A 296 9.74 -48.71 9.94
CA ASP A 296 10.50 -49.53 8.98
C ASP A 296 11.93 -49.71 9.50
N ASP A 297 12.63 -50.76 9.04
CA ASP A 297 14.04 -51.04 9.38
C ASP A 297 15.07 -50.14 8.64
N LYS A 298 14.61 -49.02 8.05
CA LYS A 298 15.48 -48.08 7.32
C LYS A 298 16.10 -47.06 8.28
N GLN A 299 17.43 -47.08 8.39
CA GLN A 299 18.18 -46.08 9.14
C GLN A 299 18.19 -44.72 8.43
N ARG A 300 17.86 -43.65 9.16
CA ARG A 300 17.85 -42.26 8.68
C ARG A 300 18.80 -41.43 9.52
N LEU A 301 20.10 -41.60 9.27
CA LEU A 301 21.14 -40.89 10.01
C LEU A 301 21.21 -39.42 9.57
N PRO A 302 21.53 -38.48 10.48
CA PRO A 302 21.78 -37.11 10.11
C PRO A 302 23.04 -37.02 9.23
N PHE A 303 22.94 -36.39 8.06
CA PHE A 303 24.08 -36.17 7.18
C PHE A 303 24.71 -34.81 7.46
N ILE A 304 25.85 -34.80 8.15
CA ILE A 304 26.65 -33.60 8.42
C ILE A 304 27.96 -33.75 7.62
N PRO A 305 28.22 -32.89 6.63
CA PRO A 305 29.45 -32.98 5.82
C PRO A 305 30.72 -32.82 6.66
N GLU A 306 31.78 -33.57 6.32
CA GLU A 306 33.06 -33.57 7.03
C GLU A 306 33.68 -32.16 7.15
N LYS A 307 33.57 -31.34 6.08
CA LYS A 307 34.04 -29.94 6.08
C LYS A 307 33.44 -29.08 7.20
N VAL A 308 32.25 -29.41 7.72
CA VAL A 308 31.64 -28.67 8.84
C VAL A 308 32.32 -29.02 10.16
N PHE A 309 32.72 -30.29 10.34
CA PHE A 309 33.50 -30.72 11.51
C PHE A 309 34.89 -30.11 11.52
N GLU A 310 35.59 -30.09 10.38
CA GLU A 310 36.88 -29.42 10.24
C GLU A 310 36.79 -27.94 10.59
N LYS A 311 35.75 -27.24 10.10
CA LYS A 311 35.51 -25.83 10.44
C LYS A 311 35.29 -25.61 11.94
N LYS A 312 34.57 -26.50 12.62
CA LYS A 312 34.35 -26.40 14.06
C LYS A 312 35.68 -26.48 14.82
N GLN A 313 36.55 -27.42 14.45
CA GLN A 313 37.88 -27.55 15.05
C GLN A 313 38.77 -26.33 14.75
N GLN A 314 38.71 -25.79 13.54
CA GLN A 314 39.44 -24.56 13.17
C GLN A 314 38.98 -23.31 13.94
N MET A 315 37.69 -23.22 14.28
CA MET A 315 37.15 -22.15 15.12
C MET A 315 37.63 -22.24 16.57
N GLU A 316 37.74 -23.47 17.11
CA GLU A 316 38.29 -23.71 18.44
C GLU A 316 39.79 -23.39 18.52
N ALA A 317 40.52 -23.54 17.40
CA ALA A 317 41.95 -23.24 17.29
C ALA A 317 42.27 -21.76 16.94
N ASP A 318 41.28 -20.86 16.96
CA ASP A 318 41.38 -19.40 16.69
C ASP A 318 42.16 -19.06 15.39
N SER A 319 41.94 -19.86 14.34
CA SER A 319 42.55 -19.66 13.03
C SER A 319 42.01 -18.39 12.32
N LYS A 320 42.77 -17.88 11.34
CA LYS A 320 42.40 -16.65 10.59
C LYS A 320 41.01 -16.78 9.96
N LYS A 321 40.08 -15.93 10.38
CA LYS A 321 38.73 -15.84 9.81
C LYS A 321 38.80 -15.32 8.38
N ARG A 322 38.08 -15.97 7.46
CA ARG A 322 37.85 -15.44 6.10
C ARG A 322 37.09 -14.12 6.23
N LYS A 323 37.50 -13.10 5.45
CA LYS A 323 36.75 -11.85 5.35
C LYS A 323 35.31 -12.12 4.93
N LEU A 324 34.36 -11.56 5.67
CA LEU A 324 32.94 -11.65 5.32
C LEU A 324 32.61 -10.62 4.23
N GLU A 325 31.58 -10.88 3.43
CA GLU A 325 31.17 -9.93 2.38
C GLU A 325 30.78 -8.57 2.97
N ARG A 326 30.24 -8.54 4.21
CA ARG A 326 29.93 -7.30 4.94
C ARG A 326 31.18 -6.48 5.27
N GLU A 327 32.32 -7.13 5.53
CA GLU A 327 33.59 -6.44 5.78
C GLU A 327 34.12 -5.85 4.47
N LEU A 328 34.00 -6.59 3.35
CA LEU A 328 34.36 -6.08 2.02
C LEU A 328 33.49 -4.88 1.61
N GLU A 329 32.18 -4.94 1.89
CA GLU A 329 31.26 -3.82 1.67
C GLU A 329 31.67 -2.58 2.48
N LEU A 330 32.05 -2.74 3.75
CA LEU A 330 32.50 -1.63 4.59
C LEU A 330 33.85 -1.05 4.15
N GLU A 331 34.77 -1.89 3.65
CA GLU A 331 36.08 -1.46 3.12
C GLU A 331 35.93 -0.66 1.82
N LEU A 332 35.07 -1.11 0.91
CA LEU A 332 34.86 -0.50 -0.40
C LEU A 332 33.85 0.66 -0.38
N GLY A 333 32.96 0.69 0.60
CA GLY A 333 32.02 1.80 0.81
C GLY A 333 31.13 2.04 -0.41
N ALA A 334 31.25 3.23 -1.01
CA ALA A 334 30.45 3.62 -2.18
C ALA A 334 30.86 2.89 -3.47
N ASP A 335 32.10 2.40 -3.54
CA ASP A 335 32.61 1.68 -4.72
C ASP A 335 32.25 0.19 -4.68
N TYR A 336 31.57 -0.26 -3.63
CA TYR A 336 31.14 -1.64 -3.50
C TYR A 336 29.96 -1.94 -4.44
N ILE A 337 30.16 -2.91 -5.34
CA ILE A 337 29.12 -3.51 -6.16
C ILE A 337 29.10 -5.00 -5.85
N LEU A 338 27.96 -5.52 -5.40
CA LEU A 338 27.77 -6.94 -5.14
C LEU A 338 27.81 -7.72 -6.46
N ASP A 339 28.89 -8.47 -6.67
CA ASP A 339 29.03 -9.37 -7.81
C ASP A 339 28.41 -10.75 -7.49
N LEU A 340 27.25 -11.01 -8.08
CA LEU A 340 26.52 -12.28 -7.94
C LEU A 340 27.22 -13.45 -8.64
N LYS A 341 27.99 -13.16 -9.71
CA LYS A 341 28.62 -14.17 -10.57
C LYS A 341 29.92 -14.71 -9.94
N LYS A 342 30.62 -13.91 -9.12
CA LYS A 342 31.91 -14.23 -8.45
C LYS A 342 32.01 -15.64 -7.83
N ASN A 343 30.92 -16.16 -7.27
CA ASN A 343 30.92 -17.45 -6.55
C ASN A 343 30.30 -18.62 -7.35
N TYR A 344 29.98 -18.44 -8.63
CA TYR A 344 29.50 -19.53 -9.48
C TYR A 344 30.59 -20.58 -9.70
N VAL A 345 30.17 -21.85 -9.76
CA VAL A 345 31.04 -23.02 -9.97
C VAL A 345 31.01 -23.39 -11.45
N ILE A 346 31.62 -22.53 -12.27
CA ILE A 346 31.74 -22.60 -13.75
C ILE A 346 33.19 -22.20 -14.08
N PRO A 347 33.77 -22.62 -15.22
CA PRO A 347 35.07 -22.10 -15.67
C PRO A 347 35.14 -20.58 -15.57
N ASP A 348 36.27 -20.05 -15.10
CA ASP A 348 36.40 -18.62 -14.80
C ASP A 348 36.30 -17.73 -16.05
N GLU A 349 36.59 -18.28 -17.24
CA GLU A 349 36.47 -17.58 -18.53
C GLU A 349 35.00 -17.24 -18.86
N GLU A 350 34.09 -18.18 -18.64
CA GLU A 350 32.66 -18.06 -19.00
C GLU A 350 31.83 -17.38 -17.90
N LYS A 351 32.41 -17.21 -16.71
CA LYS A 351 31.70 -16.76 -15.51
C LYS A 351 31.00 -15.41 -15.68
N TYR A 352 31.61 -14.53 -16.46
CA TYR A 352 31.13 -13.17 -16.69
C TYR A 352 30.36 -13.00 -18.00
N ASP A 353 30.21 -14.06 -18.79
CA ASP A 353 29.49 -14.02 -20.06
C ASP A 353 28.04 -13.55 -19.88
N ILE A 354 27.54 -12.85 -20.89
CA ILE A 354 26.17 -12.34 -20.93
C ILE A 354 25.32 -13.41 -21.62
N ILE A 355 24.39 -13.99 -20.88
CA ILE A 355 23.43 -14.95 -21.43
C ILE A 355 22.37 -14.14 -22.18
N PRO A 356 22.23 -14.31 -23.51
CA PRO A 356 21.15 -13.66 -24.24
C PRO A 356 19.81 -14.27 -23.81
N GLU A 357 18.86 -13.42 -23.41
CA GLU A 357 17.56 -13.87 -22.89
C GLU A 357 16.49 -13.97 -23.99
N LEU A 358 16.55 -13.07 -24.97
CA LEU A 358 15.52 -12.90 -26.00
C LEU A 358 16.12 -12.93 -27.40
N TRP A 359 15.45 -13.63 -28.31
CA TRP A 359 15.75 -13.66 -29.74
C TRP A 359 14.45 -13.57 -30.55
N GLU A 360 14.31 -12.52 -31.38
CA GLU A 360 13.19 -12.37 -32.32
C GLU A 360 11.79 -12.64 -31.74
N GLY A 361 11.54 -12.16 -30.51
CA GLY A 361 10.25 -12.31 -29.82
C GLY A 361 10.07 -13.62 -29.04
N HIS A 362 11.10 -14.48 -29.00
CA HIS A 362 11.12 -15.74 -28.27
C HIS A 362 12.15 -15.68 -27.14
N ASN A 363 11.91 -16.39 -26.03
CA ASN A 363 12.92 -16.52 -24.97
C ASN A 363 13.89 -17.65 -25.30
N ILE A 364 15.18 -17.39 -25.16
CA ILE A 364 16.21 -18.40 -25.43
C ILE A 364 16.17 -19.52 -24.39
N ALA A 365 15.79 -19.22 -23.14
CA ALA A 365 15.65 -20.20 -22.06
C ALA A 365 14.70 -21.36 -22.41
N ASP A 366 13.69 -21.10 -23.24
CA ASP A 366 12.71 -22.12 -23.67
C ASP A 366 13.33 -23.17 -24.62
N PHE A 367 14.50 -22.86 -25.21
CA PHE A 367 15.21 -23.70 -26.18
C PHE A 367 16.52 -24.30 -25.63
N ILE A 368 16.83 -24.11 -24.34
CA ILE A 368 18.03 -24.69 -23.71
C ILE A 368 17.78 -26.18 -23.44
N ASP A 369 18.40 -27.03 -24.25
CA ASP A 369 18.36 -28.48 -24.13
C ASP A 369 19.74 -29.07 -24.47
N PRO A 370 20.31 -29.96 -23.64
CA PRO A 370 21.60 -30.60 -23.94
C PRO A 370 21.61 -31.35 -25.28
N GLU A 371 20.46 -31.83 -25.76
CA GLU A 371 20.31 -32.62 -26.98
C GLU A 371 19.69 -31.83 -28.16
N ILE A 372 19.68 -30.49 -28.10
CA ILE A 372 18.99 -29.64 -29.09
C ILE A 372 19.44 -29.90 -30.55
N LYS A 373 20.72 -30.18 -30.76
CA LYS A 373 21.28 -30.45 -32.09
C LYS A 373 20.69 -31.71 -32.73
N GLU A 374 20.52 -32.78 -31.96
CA GLU A 374 19.94 -34.02 -32.48
C GLU A 374 18.46 -33.85 -32.85
N LYS A 375 17.74 -33.00 -32.12
CA LYS A 375 16.35 -32.66 -32.43
C LYS A 375 16.26 -31.84 -33.71
N LEU A 376 17.17 -30.89 -33.90
CA LEU A 376 17.27 -30.09 -35.12
C LEU A 376 17.58 -30.99 -36.33
N ASP A 377 18.58 -31.88 -36.23
CA ASP A 377 18.95 -32.79 -37.31
C ASP A 377 17.79 -33.72 -37.74
N LYS A 378 16.89 -34.08 -36.81
CA LYS A 378 15.69 -34.87 -37.12
C LYS A 378 14.64 -34.04 -37.85
N LEU A 379 14.47 -32.79 -37.45
CA LEU A 379 13.53 -31.86 -38.06
C LEU A 379 13.98 -31.50 -39.49
N ASP A 380 15.27 -31.25 -39.68
CA ASP A 380 15.87 -30.97 -41.00
C ASP A 380 15.66 -32.16 -41.95
N LYS A 381 15.88 -33.40 -41.48
CA LYS A 381 15.57 -34.60 -42.28
C LYS A 381 14.08 -34.73 -42.61
N GLU A 382 13.20 -34.32 -41.70
CA GLU A 382 11.77 -34.31 -41.98
C GLU A 382 11.40 -33.26 -43.03
N GLU A 383 12.00 -32.07 -42.97
CA GLU A 383 11.82 -31.02 -43.97
C GLU A 383 12.36 -31.44 -45.34
N GLU A 384 13.55 -32.05 -45.41
CA GLU A 384 14.09 -32.60 -46.66
C GLU A 384 13.15 -33.64 -47.29
N LEU A 385 12.54 -34.50 -46.47
CA LEU A 385 11.54 -35.47 -46.95
C LEU A 385 10.26 -34.79 -47.46
N ARG A 386 9.82 -33.69 -46.81
CA ARG A 386 8.64 -32.92 -47.23
C ARG A 386 8.88 -32.14 -48.52
N GLU A 387 10.06 -31.56 -48.69
CA GLU A 387 10.47 -30.91 -49.94
C GLU A 387 10.60 -31.92 -51.08
N ALA A 388 11.23 -33.08 -50.84
CA ALA A 388 11.32 -34.15 -51.84
C ALA A 388 9.94 -34.69 -52.26
N ALA A 389 8.94 -34.59 -51.38
CA ALA A 389 7.55 -34.95 -51.68
C ALA A 389 6.79 -33.86 -52.47
N GLY A 390 7.41 -32.71 -52.76
CA GLY A 390 6.80 -31.60 -53.50
C GLY A 390 5.73 -30.84 -52.71
N PHE A 391 5.75 -30.90 -51.37
CA PHE A 391 4.71 -30.28 -50.53
C PHE A 391 4.62 -28.75 -50.69
N TYR A 392 5.75 -28.10 -51.01
CA TYR A 392 5.85 -26.65 -51.20
C TYR A 392 5.80 -26.21 -52.67
N ASP A 393 5.63 -27.13 -53.61
CA ASP A 393 5.47 -26.79 -55.02
C ASP A 393 4.07 -26.20 -55.27
N GLU A 394 4.00 -24.89 -55.53
CA GLU A 394 2.75 -24.26 -55.98
C GLU A 394 2.46 -24.67 -57.44
N SER A 395 1.47 -25.55 -57.64
CA SER A 395 1.08 -25.97 -58.99
C SER A 395 0.28 -24.85 -59.69
N GLU A 396 0.96 -23.99 -60.44
CA GLU A 396 0.29 -23.16 -61.45
C GLU A 396 -0.15 -24.06 -62.61
N SER A 397 -1.45 -24.32 -62.73
CA SER A 397 -1.99 -25.07 -63.88
C SER A 397 -1.93 -24.21 -65.15
N GLU A 398 -1.27 -24.70 -66.19
CA GLU A 398 -1.38 -24.10 -67.53
C GLU A 398 -2.80 -24.27 -68.05
N ASP A 399 -3.56 -23.16 -68.11
CA ASP A 399 -4.91 -23.18 -68.67
C ASP A 399 -4.89 -23.43 -70.19
N ASP A 400 -5.53 -24.52 -70.62
CA ASP A 400 -5.79 -24.87 -72.02
C ASP A 400 -6.39 -23.70 -72.84
N GLU A 401 -6.09 -23.65 -74.14
CA GLU A 401 -6.63 -22.64 -75.08
C GLU A 401 -8.16 -22.52 -75.00
N GLU A 402 -8.87 -23.62 -74.77
CA GLU A 402 -10.32 -23.61 -74.57
C GLU A 402 -10.76 -22.82 -73.33
N LYS A 403 -10.10 -23.01 -72.18
CA LYS A 403 -10.42 -22.25 -70.95
C LYS A 403 -10.14 -20.76 -71.13
N ARG A 404 -9.03 -20.41 -71.79
CA ARG A 404 -8.70 -19.02 -72.13
C ARG A 404 -9.74 -18.42 -73.07
N ASN A 405 -10.19 -19.17 -74.07
CA ASN A 405 -11.23 -18.75 -75.02
C ASN A 405 -12.59 -18.60 -74.34
N ILE A 406 -12.99 -19.51 -73.45
CA ILE A 406 -14.21 -19.40 -72.64
C ILE A 406 -14.15 -18.18 -71.73
N SER A 407 -13.02 -17.93 -71.08
CA SER A 407 -12.83 -16.75 -70.21
C SER A 407 -12.91 -15.45 -71.01
N MET A 408 -12.26 -15.39 -72.18
CA MET A 408 -12.34 -14.24 -73.09
C MET A 408 -13.76 -14.01 -73.64
N LEU A 409 -14.46 -15.08 -74.03
CA LEU A 409 -15.84 -15.01 -74.50
C LEU A 409 -16.78 -14.56 -73.36
N ALA A 410 -16.62 -15.13 -72.17
CA ALA A 410 -17.37 -14.73 -70.97
C ALA A 410 -17.13 -13.25 -70.63
N ARG A 411 -15.90 -12.76 -70.79
CA ARG A 411 -15.59 -11.33 -70.63
C ARG A 411 -16.34 -10.47 -71.65
N LYS A 412 -16.28 -10.82 -72.94
CA LYS A 412 -17.02 -10.11 -74.01
C LYS A 412 -18.53 -10.09 -73.75
N ILE A 413 -19.11 -11.21 -73.30
CA ILE A 413 -20.52 -11.31 -72.94
C ILE A 413 -20.86 -10.40 -71.75
N ARG A 414 -20.03 -10.40 -70.69
CA ARG A 414 -20.22 -9.54 -69.51
C ARG A 414 -20.15 -8.07 -69.89
N GLU A 415 -19.19 -7.68 -70.74
CA GLU A 415 -19.04 -6.32 -71.24
C GLU A 415 -20.23 -5.87 -72.10
N LYS A 416 -20.67 -6.68 -73.06
CA LYS A 416 -21.84 -6.35 -73.89
C LYS A 416 -23.12 -6.29 -73.05
N LYS A 417 -23.31 -7.19 -72.07
CA LYS A 417 -24.42 -7.11 -71.09
C LYS A 417 -24.37 -5.82 -70.27
N LYS A 418 -23.17 -5.37 -69.86
CA LYS A 418 -22.97 -4.12 -69.12
C LYS A 418 -23.31 -2.91 -70.00
N LEU A 419 -22.87 -2.90 -71.26
CA LEU A 419 -23.23 -1.87 -72.25
C LEU A 419 -24.75 -1.80 -72.48
N MET A 420 -25.42 -2.94 -72.71
CA MET A 420 -26.88 -2.98 -72.86
C MET A 420 -27.59 -2.45 -71.60
N ARG A 421 -27.08 -2.76 -70.41
CA ARG A 421 -27.62 -2.26 -69.15
C ARG A 421 -27.46 -0.74 -69.05
N MET A 422 -26.27 -0.21 -69.37
CA MET A 422 -26.00 1.23 -69.41
C MET A 422 -26.87 1.97 -70.45
N GLU A 423 -27.05 1.42 -71.66
CA GLU A 423 -27.94 2.00 -72.66
C GLU A 423 -29.40 2.00 -72.19
N ARG A 424 -29.87 0.90 -71.61
CA ARG A 424 -31.21 0.80 -71.03
C ARG A 424 -31.41 1.83 -69.93
N ASP A 425 -30.46 1.94 -69.01
CA ASP A 425 -30.54 2.90 -67.90
C ASP A 425 -30.53 4.34 -68.41
N ARG A 426 -29.74 4.65 -69.46
CA ARG A 426 -29.77 5.95 -70.17
C ARG A 426 -31.11 6.23 -70.85
N THR A 427 -31.78 5.23 -71.41
CA THR A 427 -33.12 5.41 -72.00
C THR A 427 -34.21 5.59 -70.94
N LYS A 428 -34.05 4.97 -69.75
CA LYS A 428 -34.98 5.09 -68.62
C LYS A 428 -34.74 6.33 -67.75
N SER A 429 -33.56 6.94 -67.81
CA SER A 429 -33.22 8.13 -67.01
C SER A 429 -33.92 9.43 -67.45
N ILE A 430 -34.94 9.34 -68.31
CA ILE A 430 -35.71 10.47 -68.81
C ILE A 430 -37.05 10.50 -68.05
N SER A 431 -37.34 11.59 -67.34
CA SER A 431 -38.58 11.74 -66.56
C SER A 431 -39.84 12.02 -67.38
N LYS A 432 -39.70 12.15 -68.72
CA LYS A 432 -40.78 12.40 -69.66
C LYS A 432 -41.29 11.08 -70.26
N PRO A 433 -42.59 10.96 -70.62
CA PRO A 433 -43.11 9.76 -71.27
C PRO A 433 -42.35 9.44 -72.56
N ILE A 434 -41.94 8.18 -72.71
CA ILE A 434 -41.20 7.71 -73.89
C ILE A 434 -42.14 7.73 -75.09
N LEU A 435 -41.76 8.50 -76.12
CA LEU A 435 -42.54 8.58 -77.37
C LEU A 435 -42.65 7.19 -78.03
N PRO A 436 -43.86 6.77 -78.46
CA PRO A 436 -44.03 5.51 -79.15
C PRO A 436 -43.26 5.52 -80.47
N ARG A 437 -42.72 4.35 -80.85
CA ARG A 437 -41.90 4.19 -82.07
C ARG A 437 -42.63 4.60 -83.36
N THR A 438 -43.96 4.66 -83.33
CA THR A 438 -44.85 5.09 -84.43
C THR A 438 -44.92 6.61 -84.61
N ALA A 439 -44.67 7.42 -83.57
CA ALA A 439 -44.79 8.87 -83.61
C ALA A 439 -43.49 9.61 -84.03
N LYS A 440 -42.35 8.90 -84.08
CA LYS A 440 -41.08 9.48 -84.57
C LYS A 440 -41.03 9.44 -86.09
N LYS A 441 -41.29 10.58 -86.76
CA LYS A 441 -41.06 10.72 -88.21
C LYS A 441 -39.56 10.53 -88.52
N ARG A 442 -39.25 9.47 -89.28
CA ARG A 442 -37.98 9.09 -89.94
C ARG A 442 -36.69 9.66 -89.30
N LEU A 443 -36.13 8.91 -88.35
CA LEU A 443 -34.70 8.98 -87.95
C LEU A 443 -34.00 7.61 -88.03
N ARG A 444 -34.64 6.60 -88.62
CA ARG A 444 -33.93 5.36 -88.98
C ARG A 444 -33.21 5.62 -90.29
N SER A 445 -31.93 5.99 -90.23
CA SER A 445 -31.10 5.93 -91.42
C SER A 445 -30.93 4.45 -91.78
N VAL A 446 -31.02 4.14 -93.08
CA VAL A 446 -30.77 2.79 -93.61
C VAL A 446 -29.38 2.32 -93.21
N SER A 447 -28.43 3.25 -93.09
CA SER A 447 -27.06 2.97 -92.65
C SER A 447 -26.97 2.40 -91.23
N ARG A 448 -27.81 2.86 -90.30
CA ARG A 448 -27.74 2.41 -88.90
C ARG A 448 -28.33 1.02 -88.73
N LEU A 449 -29.42 0.73 -89.42
CA LEU A 449 -30.00 -0.62 -89.46
C LEU A 449 -29.03 -1.60 -90.11
N ARG A 450 -28.39 -1.21 -91.23
CA ARG A 450 -27.37 -2.05 -91.88
C ARG A 450 -26.19 -2.37 -90.96
N GLY A 451 -25.74 -1.39 -90.18
CA GLY A 451 -24.68 -1.60 -89.18
C GLY A 451 -25.09 -2.55 -88.05
N GLU A 452 -26.28 -2.36 -87.45
CA GLU A 452 -26.74 -3.19 -86.34
C GLU A 452 -27.07 -4.64 -86.76
N PHE A 453 -27.60 -4.86 -87.97
CA PHE A 453 -27.84 -6.21 -88.51
C PHE A 453 -26.55 -6.88 -89.02
N GLY A 454 -25.61 -6.10 -89.57
CA GLY A 454 -24.29 -6.59 -89.92
C GLY A 454 -23.49 -7.06 -88.71
N GLU A 455 -23.58 -6.37 -87.56
CA GLU A 455 -23.01 -6.82 -86.28
C GLU A 455 -23.61 -8.16 -85.79
N LEU A 456 -24.84 -8.48 -86.19
CA LEU A 456 -25.53 -9.73 -85.87
C LEU A 456 -25.29 -10.83 -86.93
N GLY A 457 -24.49 -10.56 -87.96
CA GLY A 457 -24.14 -11.51 -89.01
C GLY A 457 -25.18 -11.66 -90.12
N VAL A 458 -26.10 -10.69 -90.27
CA VAL A 458 -27.10 -10.68 -91.34
C VAL A 458 -26.69 -9.66 -92.41
N GLU A 459 -26.45 -10.14 -93.62
CA GLU A 459 -26.18 -9.29 -94.78
C GLU A 459 -27.51 -8.79 -95.38
N LEU A 460 -27.65 -7.47 -95.49
CA LEU A 460 -28.80 -6.83 -96.13
C LEU A 460 -28.39 -6.39 -97.53
N ASP A 461 -28.67 -7.26 -98.50
CA ASP A 461 -28.53 -6.99 -99.93
C ASP A 461 -29.72 -6.18 -100.47
N SER A 462 -29.45 -5.40 -101.51
CA SER A 462 -30.30 -4.30 -101.96
C SER A 462 -31.52 -4.69 -102.80
N ASP A 463 -31.81 -5.97 -103.03
CA ASP A 463 -32.76 -6.41 -104.06
C ASP A 463 -34.06 -7.07 -103.60
N ASP A 464 -34.32 -7.21 -102.29
CA ASP A 464 -35.63 -7.69 -101.82
C ASP A 464 -36.55 -6.54 -101.35
N GLY A 465 -37.33 -6.00 -102.30
CA GLY A 465 -38.71 -5.54 -102.07
C GLY A 465 -38.99 -4.29 -101.21
N ALA A 466 -37.99 -3.53 -100.74
CA ALA A 466 -38.22 -2.30 -99.97
C ALA A 466 -37.66 -1.05 -100.67
N HIS A 467 -38.52 -0.07 -100.99
CA HIS A 467 -38.18 1.18 -101.69
C HIS A 467 -37.01 1.97 -101.05
N TYR A 468 -35.82 1.85 -101.64
CA TYR A 468 -34.61 2.61 -101.29
C TYR A 468 -34.04 3.41 -102.47
N LYS A 469 -34.88 4.04 -103.30
CA LYS A 469 -34.43 5.06 -104.26
C LYS A 469 -35.49 6.15 -104.36
N ASP A 470 -35.20 7.31 -103.77
CA ASP A 470 -35.65 8.64 -104.25
C ASP A 470 -34.92 9.72 -103.47
N ALA A 471 -33.72 10.04 -103.95
CA ALA A 471 -33.07 11.33 -103.74
C ALA A 471 -32.70 11.87 -105.13
N VAL A 472 -33.70 12.33 -105.88
CA VAL A 472 -33.50 13.14 -107.09
C VAL A 472 -34.49 14.28 -107.07
N VAL A 473 -34.14 15.41 -106.46
CA VAL A 473 -34.31 16.76 -107.03
C VAL A 473 -33.31 17.71 -106.36
N GLY A 474 -32.43 18.32 -107.17
CA GLY A 474 -31.80 19.62 -106.85
C GLY A 474 -30.27 19.70 -106.91
N ARG A 475 -29.69 19.73 -108.11
CA ARG A 475 -28.36 20.36 -108.39
C ARG A 475 -28.58 21.72 -109.06
N ILE A 476 -27.79 22.72 -108.65
CA ILE A 476 -27.05 23.79 -109.41
C ILE A 476 -26.51 24.78 -108.34
N VAL A 477 -25.22 24.81 -108.00
CA VAL A 477 -24.03 25.53 -108.55
C VAL A 477 -24.08 27.08 -108.49
N ARG A 478 -23.19 27.67 -107.65
CA ARG A 478 -22.26 28.77 -108.02
C ARG A 478 -21.17 28.97 -106.95
N SER A 479 -19.95 29.23 -107.41
CA SER A 479 -18.73 29.50 -106.61
C SER A 479 -18.59 31.00 -106.30
N VAL A 480 -18.48 31.38 -105.02
CA VAL A 480 -18.07 32.74 -104.61
C VAL A 480 -17.13 32.66 -103.40
N LYS A 481 -16.08 33.51 -103.44
CA LYS A 481 -14.91 33.61 -102.56
C LYS A 481 -15.20 33.52 -101.05
N ARG A 482 -14.32 32.83 -100.32
CA ARG A 482 -14.05 33.13 -98.90
C ARG A 482 -13.47 34.55 -98.81
N ARG A 483 -14.09 35.43 -98.03
CA ARG A 483 -13.48 36.14 -96.88
C ARG A 483 -14.47 37.13 -96.27
N ARG A 484 -14.70 37.02 -94.96
CA ARG A 484 -14.45 38.04 -93.92
C ARG A 484 -15.43 37.91 -92.76
N VAL A 485 -14.83 38.05 -91.59
CA VAL A 485 -15.46 38.30 -90.30
C VAL A 485 -16.09 39.70 -90.33
N ASP A 486 -17.17 39.83 -89.57
CA ASP A 486 -17.77 41.05 -89.00
C ASP A 486 -19.05 41.66 -89.58
N SER A 487 -19.81 42.13 -88.59
CA SER A 487 -20.86 43.16 -88.55
C SER A 487 -22.28 42.83 -89.03
N GLU A 488 -23.13 42.64 -88.00
CA GLU A 488 -24.49 43.16 -87.83
C GLU A 488 -25.66 42.69 -88.74
N GLY A 489 -26.54 41.86 -88.14
CA GLY A 489 -28.01 41.91 -88.24
C GLY A 489 -28.69 41.42 -89.54
N ARG A 490 -29.85 40.75 -89.55
CA ARG A 490 -30.78 40.20 -88.54
C ARG A 490 -31.72 39.18 -89.24
N VAL A 491 -31.95 38.04 -88.56
CA VAL A 491 -33.26 37.38 -88.25
C VAL A 491 -34.14 36.76 -89.36
N ARG A 492 -34.29 35.43 -89.28
CA ARG A 492 -35.55 34.65 -89.06
C ARG A 492 -35.16 33.31 -88.41
N SER A 493 -35.77 32.71 -87.39
CA SER A 493 -36.87 33.05 -86.49
C SER A 493 -36.98 31.94 -85.41
N SER A 494 -36.43 32.19 -84.21
CA SER A 494 -37.03 31.68 -82.95
C SER A 494 -37.52 32.91 -82.22
N SER A 495 -38.84 33.03 -82.05
CA SER A 495 -39.57 34.26 -81.73
C SER A 495 -39.50 34.70 -80.26
N LYS A 496 -38.32 34.64 -79.63
CA LYS A 496 -38.00 35.41 -78.41
C LYS A 496 -36.49 35.42 -78.19
N THR A 497 -35.89 36.60 -78.21
CA THR A 497 -34.57 36.78 -77.62
C THR A 497 -34.65 36.42 -76.13
N PRO A 498 -33.67 35.68 -75.57
CA PRO A 498 -33.64 35.40 -74.13
C PRO A 498 -33.72 36.70 -73.34
N ARG A 499 -34.49 36.72 -72.24
CA ARG A 499 -34.81 37.94 -71.49
C ARG A 499 -33.56 38.63 -70.90
N ASP A 500 -32.50 37.88 -70.65
CA ASP A 500 -31.20 38.38 -70.20
C ASP A 500 -30.36 39.01 -71.32
N GLU A 501 -30.79 38.87 -72.58
CA GLU A 501 -30.11 39.35 -73.78
C GLU A 501 -30.88 40.45 -74.51
N SER A 502 -32.22 40.43 -74.43
CA SER A 502 -33.10 41.35 -75.16
C SER A 502 -32.93 42.83 -74.78
N GLY A 503 -32.44 43.12 -73.58
CA GLY A 503 -32.25 44.48 -73.06
C GLY A 503 -30.81 44.98 -73.05
N VAL A 504 -29.88 44.23 -73.65
CA VAL A 504 -28.44 44.53 -73.59
C VAL A 504 -27.92 44.75 -75.01
N ARG A 505 -27.24 45.89 -75.22
CA ARG A 505 -26.85 46.34 -76.56
C ARG A 505 -25.78 45.44 -77.19
N ASP A 506 -24.71 45.13 -76.44
CA ASP A 506 -23.50 44.48 -76.95
C ASP A 506 -23.09 43.25 -76.14
N LEU A 507 -22.37 42.30 -76.75
CA LEU A 507 -21.87 41.08 -76.09
C LEU A 507 -20.94 41.36 -74.90
N LYS A 508 -20.10 42.40 -74.98
CA LYS A 508 -19.27 42.85 -73.85
C LYS A 508 -20.14 43.32 -72.68
N MET A 509 -21.21 44.02 -72.98
CA MET A 509 -22.15 44.52 -71.99
C MET A 509 -22.95 43.38 -71.35
N LYS A 510 -23.28 42.33 -72.12
CA LYS A 510 -23.89 41.08 -71.63
C LYS A 510 -22.96 40.34 -70.67
N LEU A 511 -21.68 40.22 -71.00
CA LEU A 511 -20.68 39.63 -70.11
C LEU A 511 -20.50 40.48 -68.83
N LYS A 512 -20.51 41.80 -68.95
CA LYS A 512 -20.48 42.72 -67.80
C LYS A 512 -21.71 42.58 -66.91
N VAL A 513 -22.92 42.48 -67.48
CA VAL A 513 -24.17 42.26 -66.74
C VAL A 513 -24.17 40.88 -66.06
N LYS A 514 -23.71 39.82 -66.72
CA LYS A 514 -23.53 38.50 -66.10
C LYS A 514 -22.52 38.52 -64.96
N SER A 515 -21.42 39.27 -65.12
CA SER A 515 -20.44 39.47 -64.05
C SER A 515 -21.05 40.24 -62.86
N LEU A 516 -21.79 41.33 -63.12
CA LEU A 516 -22.49 42.10 -62.09
C LEU A 516 -23.56 41.27 -61.38
N ALA A 517 -24.29 40.40 -62.09
CA ALA A 517 -25.25 39.47 -61.50
C ALA A 517 -24.57 38.44 -60.59
N LYS A 518 -23.39 37.92 -60.98
CA LYS A 518 -22.59 37.05 -60.10
C LYS A 518 -22.04 37.82 -58.89
N MET A 519 -21.64 39.08 -59.06
CA MET A 519 -21.18 39.93 -57.96
C MET A 519 -22.31 40.26 -56.98
N SER A 520 -23.52 40.58 -57.46
CA SER A 520 -24.67 40.88 -56.59
C SER A 520 -25.17 39.66 -55.80
N GLN A 521 -24.93 38.45 -56.31
CA GLN A 521 -25.23 37.21 -55.61
C GLN A 521 -24.27 36.90 -54.45
N ARG A 522 -23.08 37.52 -54.40
CA ARG A 522 -22.04 37.20 -53.38
C ARG A 522 -22.55 37.33 -51.95
N ASN A 523 -23.28 38.39 -51.60
CA ASN A 523 -23.80 38.56 -50.24
C ASN A 523 -24.83 37.49 -49.85
N ARG A 524 -25.60 36.97 -50.82
CA ARG A 524 -26.54 35.86 -50.58
C ARG A 524 -25.80 34.54 -50.41
N ASN A 525 -24.79 34.31 -51.25
CA ASN A 525 -23.95 33.12 -51.19
C ASN A 525 -23.09 33.09 -49.90
N LEU A 526 -22.59 34.24 -49.45
CA LEU A 526 -21.87 34.38 -48.18
C LEU A 526 -22.75 33.95 -47.00
N ASN A 527 -24.03 34.31 -47.03
CA ASN A 527 -25.03 33.88 -46.05
C ASN A 527 -25.61 32.47 -46.33
N ALA A 528 -24.98 31.71 -47.25
CA ALA A 528 -25.37 30.35 -47.66
C ALA A 528 -26.85 30.18 -48.03
N ARG A 529 -27.49 31.21 -48.61
CA ARG A 529 -28.89 31.14 -49.01
C ARG A 529 -29.07 30.25 -50.24
N LYS A 530 -30.16 29.49 -50.30
CA LYS A 530 -30.43 28.54 -51.41
C LYS A 530 -30.76 29.21 -52.75
N GLY A 531 -31.00 30.52 -52.75
CA GLY A 531 -31.30 31.31 -53.96
C GLY A 531 -31.85 32.70 -53.61
N GLU A 532 -32.43 33.41 -54.59
CA GLU A 532 -33.13 34.69 -54.32
C GLU A 532 -34.50 34.51 -53.68
N GLY A 533 -35.15 33.37 -53.95
CA GLY A 533 -36.41 33.00 -53.30
C GLY A 533 -36.26 32.67 -51.82
N ASP A 534 -35.03 32.40 -51.35
CA ASP A 534 -34.76 32.05 -49.96
C ASP A 534 -34.58 33.31 -49.10
N ARG A 535 -35.71 33.75 -48.54
CA ARG A 535 -35.81 34.91 -47.65
C ARG A 535 -36.31 34.50 -46.26
N VAL A 536 -36.08 33.26 -45.86
CA VAL A 536 -36.50 32.74 -44.55
C VAL A 536 -35.73 33.47 -43.46
N ILE A 537 -36.45 34.11 -42.54
CA ILE A 537 -35.87 34.71 -41.34
C ILE A 537 -35.92 33.66 -40.24
N LEU A 538 -34.77 33.14 -39.85
CA LEU A 538 -34.68 32.18 -38.74
C LEU A 538 -34.97 32.89 -37.42
N ASN A 539 -35.76 32.24 -36.57
CA ASN A 539 -36.02 32.76 -35.23
C ASN A 539 -34.83 32.46 -34.30
N MET A 540 -33.82 33.32 -34.32
CA MET A 540 -32.58 33.16 -33.56
C MET A 540 -32.78 33.17 -32.04
N LYS A 541 -33.88 33.77 -31.56
CA LYS A 541 -34.23 33.86 -30.15
C LYS A 541 -35.65 33.34 -29.92
N PRO A 542 -35.87 32.02 -30.08
CA PRO A 542 -37.20 31.48 -29.97
C PRO A 542 -37.72 31.66 -28.54
N LYS A 543 -38.94 32.21 -28.43
CA LYS A 543 -39.52 32.64 -27.16
C LYS A 543 -39.54 31.54 -26.09
N HIS A 544 -39.75 30.29 -26.47
CA HIS A 544 -39.79 29.15 -25.54
C HIS A 544 -38.44 28.81 -24.89
N LEU A 545 -37.31 29.29 -25.43
CA LEU A 545 -35.99 29.16 -24.80
C LEU A 545 -35.66 30.35 -23.88
N ASN A 546 -36.12 31.54 -24.25
CA ASN A 546 -35.68 32.80 -23.62
C ASN A 546 -36.75 33.45 -22.72
N SER A 547 -37.95 32.86 -22.64
CA SER A 547 -39.07 33.35 -21.85
C SER A 547 -39.62 32.25 -20.95
N GLY A 548 -39.98 32.63 -19.72
CA GLY A 548 -40.35 31.71 -18.65
C GLY A 548 -39.15 31.35 -17.75
N LYS A 549 -39.43 31.06 -16.48
CA LYS A 549 -38.45 30.49 -15.53
C LYS A 549 -38.91 29.08 -15.18
N ARG A 550 -37.96 28.16 -15.05
CA ARG A 550 -38.27 26.77 -14.68
C ARG A 550 -38.70 26.74 -13.21
N SER A 551 -39.96 26.39 -12.96
CA SER A 551 -40.48 26.16 -11.62
C SER A 551 -40.21 24.73 -11.15
N ILE A 552 -40.38 24.47 -9.86
CA ILE A 552 -40.36 23.11 -9.30
C ILE A 552 -41.65 22.42 -9.75
N GLY A 553 -41.54 21.43 -10.65
CA GLY A 553 -42.69 20.74 -11.25
C GLY A 553 -42.41 20.26 -12.67
N LYS A 554 -43.47 20.11 -13.48
CA LYS A 554 -43.38 19.70 -14.90
C LYS A 554 -42.59 20.72 -15.72
N THR A 555 -41.68 20.23 -16.55
CA THR A 555 -40.78 21.07 -17.34
C THR A 555 -41.20 21.10 -18.81
N SER A 556 -40.94 22.23 -19.46
CA SER A 556 -41.29 22.47 -20.88
C SER A 556 -40.37 21.78 -21.89
N ARG A 557 -39.32 21.12 -21.41
CA ARG A 557 -38.42 20.26 -22.17
C ARG A 557 -38.11 19.02 -21.34
N ARG A 558 -37.93 17.89 -22.01
CA ARG A 558 -37.59 16.60 -21.40
C ARG A 558 -36.22 16.65 -20.75
#